data_AF-A0A453PPZ0-F1
#
_entry.id   AF-A0A453PPZ0-F1
#
_cell.length_a   1.000
_cell.length_b   1.000
_cell.length_c   1.000
_cell.angle_alpha   90.00
_cell.angle_beta   90.00
_cell.angle_gamma   90.00
#
_symmetry.space_group_name_H-M   'P 1'
#
loop_
_entity.id
_entity.type
_entity.pdbx_description
1 polymer ?
#
loop_
_entity_poly.entity_id
_entity_poly.type
_entity_poly.pdbx_seq_one_letter_code
_entity_poly.pdbx_strand_id
1 'polypeptide(L)'
;RRGMATEVAAAGARMPVSVLVLVALVVVCLSANGAAAQQASGVAATYNLYNPEKINWDLRVASVFCATWDADMPLAWRQRYGWTAFCGPAGAHGQPSCGRCLQVRTHSVSCYGSRVV
;
A
#
# COMPACT_ATOMS: atom_id res chain seq x y z
N ARG A 1 8.24 -27.35 7.22
CA ARG A 1 9.54 -27.56 7.89
C ARG A 1 9.99 -26.19 8.42
N ARG A 2 10.10 -26.05 9.76
CA ARG A 2 10.93 -25.14 10.59
C ARG A 2 11.29 -23.78 9.94
N GLY A 3 10.87 -22.60 10.42
CA GLY A 3 10.73 -22.15 11.80
C GLY A 3 12.05 -21.57 12.30
N MET A 4 12.14 -20.23 12.29
CA MET A 4 13.00 -19.33 13.08
C MET A 4 14.54 -19.50 13.09
N ALA A 5 15.17 -18.33 13.30
CA ALA A 5 16.54 -18.09 13.74
C ALA A 5 17.63 -18.11 12.66
N THR A 6 17.79 -16.98 11.97
CA THR A 6 19.15 -16.47 11.72
C THR A 6 19.69 -16.00 13.07
N GLU A 7 20.33 -16.91 13.78
CA GLU A 7 21.12 -16.61 14.97
C GLU A 7 22.20 -15.62 14.57
N VAL A 8 22.07 -14.37 15.03
CA VAL A 8 23.19 -13.45 15.03
C VAL A 8 24.06 -13.90 16.19
N ALA A 9 25.03 -14.76 15.89
CA ALA A 9 26.07 -15.11 16.85
C ALA A 9 26.76 -13.81 17.27
N ALA A 10 26.39 -13.29 18.45
CA ALA A 10 27.13 -12.24 19.13
C ALA A 10 28.44 -12.88 19.62
N ALA A 11 29.40 -13.00 18.70
CA ALA A 11 30.76 -13.40 19.04
C ALA A 11 31.32 -12.32 19.97
N GLY A 12 31.67 -12.74 21.19
CA GLY A 12 32.23 -11.91 22.26
C GLY A 12 33.61 -11.35 21.91
N ALA A 13 33.66 -10.43 20.95
CA ALA A 13 34.82 -9.62 20.63
C ALA A 13 34.50 -8.16 20.90
N ARG A 14 35.46 -7.43 21.49
CA ARG A 14 35.40 -5.97 21.63
C ARG A 14 35.38 -5.37 20.22
N MET A 15 34.18 -5.15 19.68
CA MET A 15 33.98 -4.53 18.39
C MET A 15 34.62 -3.13 18.43
N PRO A 16 35.54 -2.77 17.52
CA PRO A 16 36.06 -1.42 17.48
C PRO A 16 34.91 -0.46 17.20
N VAL A 17 34.93 0.73 17.82
CA VAL A 17 33.88 1.75 17.67
C VAL A 17 33.58 2.03 16.19
N SER A 18 34.59 1.97 15.32
CA SER A 18 34.44 2.09 13.87
C SER A 18 33.52 1.03 13.25
N VAL A 19 33.58 -0.23 13.69
CA VAL A 19 32.69 -1.31 13.20
C VAL A 19 31.27 -1.09 13.71
N LEU A 20 31.09 -0.63 14.95
CA LEU A 20 29.76 -0.27 15.47
C LEU A 20 29.13 0.89 14.70
N VAL A 21 29.92 1.91 14.34
CA VAL A 21 29.47 3.03 13.51
C VAL A 21 29.08 2.57 12.11
N LEU A 22 29.88 1.69 11.48
CA LEU A 22 29.57 1.15 10.17
C LEU A 22 28.28 0.31 10.18
N VAL A 23 28.10 -0.55 11.17
CA VAL A 23 26.87 -1.35 11.32
C VAL A 23 25.66 -0.45 11.54
N ALA A 24 25.78 0.59 12.39
CA ALA A 24 24.70 1.54 12.62
C ALA A 24 24.31 2.30 11.33
N LEU A 25 25.28 2.75 10.54
CA LEU A 25 25.02 3.42 9.26
C LEU A 25 24.30 2.51 8.26
N VAL A 26 24.73 1.24 8.14
CA VAL A 26 24.08 0.25 7.26
C VAL A 26 22.64 -0.01 7.68
N VAL A 27 22.37 -0.14 8.99
CA VAL A 27 21.00 -0.34 9.52
C VAL A 27 20.10 0.88 9.26
N VAL A 28 20.64 2.10 9.36
CA VAL A 28 19.89 3.32 9.04
C VAL A 28 19.57 3.40 7.55
N CYS A 29 20.51 3.07 6.66
CA CYS A 29 20.26 3.05 5.21
C CYS A 29 19.18 2.02 4.81
N LEU A 30 19.10 0.89 5.50
CA LEU A 30 18.13 -0.18 5.20
C LEU A 30 16.71 0.11 5.74
N SER A 31 16.58 0.98 6.74
CA SER A 31 15.29 1.28 7.39
C SER A 31 14.52 2.43 6.74
N ALA A 32 15.08 3.10 5.74
CA ALA A 32 14.47 4.23 5.05
C ALA A 32 13.24 3.88 4.18
N ASN A 33 12.88 2.60 4.04
CA ASN A 33 11.74 2.14 3.24
C ASN A 33 10.40 2.17 4.00
N GLY A 34 10.23 3.10 4.94
CA GLY A 34 8.96 3.31 5.64
C GLY A 34 7.90 3.86 4.69
N ALA A 35 6.79 3.15 4.51
CA ALA A 35 5.61 3.70 3.85
C ALA A 35 5.00 4.78 4.76
N ALA A 36 5.31 6.05 4.50
CA ALA A 36 4.67 7.16 5.18
C ALA A 36 3.15 7.11 4.90
N ALA A 37 2.34 7.02 5.94
CA ALA A 37 0.89 7.16 5.82
C ALA A 37 0.58 8.62 5.46
N GLN A 38 0.02 8.85 4.27
CA GLN A 38 -0.43 10.18 3.86
C GLN A 38 -1.90 10.41 4.26
N GLN A 39 -2.24 11.65 4.60
CA GLN A 39 -3.60 12.06 4.90
C GLN A 39 -3.89 13.44 4.30
N ALA A 40 -5.11 13.63 3.81
CA ALA A 40 -5.66 14.92 3.42
C ALA A 40 -7.09 15.06 3.96
N SER A 41 -7.54 16.30 4.14
CA SER A 41 -8.91 16.65 4.58
C SER A 41 -9.49 17.72 3.67
N GLY A 42 -10.82 17.86 3.63
CA GLY A 42 -11.51 18.80 2.75
C GLY A 42 -11.39 18.45 1.26
N VAL A 43 -11.16 17.18 0.94
CA VAL A 43 -11.02 16.70 -0.44
C VAL A 43 -12.41 16.39 -1.01
N ALA A 44 -12.65 16.80 -2.26
CA ALA A 44 -13.87 16.43 -2.97
C ALA A 44 -13.84 14.95 -3.34
N ALA A 45 -14.90 14.22 -2.98
CA ALA A 45 -15.13 12.84 -3.38
C ALA A 45 -16.36 12.77 -4.28
N THR A 46 -16.15 12.45 -5.56
CA THR A 46 -17.21 12.19 -6.52
C THR A 46 -17.38 10.68 -6.70
N TYR A 47 -18.53 10.27 -7.23
CA TYR A 47 -18.80 8.85 -7.50
C TYR A 47 -18.64 8.55 -8.99
N ASN A 48 -18.20 7.33 -9.30
CA ASN A 48 -18.31 6.75 -10.63
C ASN A 48 -18.95 5.36 -10.52
N LEU A 49 -19.94 5.06 -11.37
CA LEU A 49 -20.68 3.79 -11.33
C LEU A 49 -19.97 2.71 -12.14
N TYR A 50 -18.94 2.11 -11.57
CA TYR A 50 -18.26 0.96 -12.19
C TYR A 50 -19.08 -0.35 -12.14
N ASN A 51 -20.01 -0.49 -11.18
CA ASN A 51 -20.81 -1.70 -10.97
C ASN A 51 -19.97 -3.00 -11.03
N PRO A 52 -18.96 -3.16 -10.17
CA PRO A 52 -17.98 -4.24 -10.28
C PRO A 52 -18.63 -5.63 -10.23
N GLU A 53 -19.70 -5.81 -9.47
CA GLU A 53 -20.50 -7.05 -9.43
C GLU A 53 -21.02 -7.51 -10.80
N LYS A 54 -21.44 -6.56 -11.65
CA LYS A 54 -22.00 -6.87 -12.99
C LYS A 54 -20.92 -7.26 -14.00
N ILE A 55 -19.68 -6.88 -13.75
CA ILE A 55 -18.52 -7.13 -14.62
C ILE A 55 -17.56 -8.15 -14.02
N ASN A 56 -18.02 -8.96 -13.06
CA ASN A 56 -17.20 -9.96 -12.36
C ASN A 56 -15.89 -9.37 -11.77
N TRP A 57 -15.97 -8.13 -11.28
CA TRP A 57 -14.87 -7.34 -10.75
C TRP A 57 -13.68 -7.25 -11.73
N ASP A 58 -13.92 -7.34 -13.04
CA ASP A 58 -12.88 -7.26 -14.06
C ASP A 58 -12.46 -5.80 -14.28
N LEU A 59 -11.22 -5.48 -13.91
CA LEU A 59 -10.66 -4.14 -14.05
C LEU A 59 -10.53 -3.74 -15.54
N ARG A 60 -10.31 -4.69 -16.44
CA ARG A 60 -10.17 -4.43 -17.89
C ARG A 60 -11.51 -4.01 -18.49
N VAL A 61 -12.61 -4.64 -18.06
CA VAL A 61 -13.96 -4.29 -18.54
C VAL A 61 -14.34 -2.88 -18.12
N ALA A 62 -14.04 -2.50 -16.87
CA ALA A 62 -14.25 -1.14 -16.40
C ALA A 62 -13.26 -0.11 -16.97
N SER A 63 -12.26 -0.56 -17.75
CA SER A 63 -11.21 0.30 -18.34
C SER A 63 -10.53 1.20 -17.31
N VAL A 64 -10.33 0.69 -16.10
CA VAL A 64 -9.69 1.44 -15.01
C VAL A 64 -8.18 1.50 -15.23
N PHE A 65 -7.55 2.57 -14.75
CA PHE A 65 -6.14 2.84 -15.02
C PHE A 65 -5.21 1.72 -14.50
N CYS A 66 -5.53 1.16 -13.34
CA CYS A 66 -4.73 0.11 -12.72
C CYS A 66 -4.93 -1.27 -13.33
N ALA A 67 -5.84 -1.44 -14.32
CA ALA A 67 -6.02 -2.71 -15.02
C ALA A 67 -4.73 -3.22 -15.68
N THR A 68 -3.80 -2.32 -16.01
CA THR A 68 -2.48 -2.66 -16.56
C THR A 68 -1.66 -3.57 -15.63
N TRP A 69 -1.82 -3.42 -14.31
CA TRP A 69 -1.00 -4.12 -13.31
C TRP A 69 -1.80 -5.04 -12.37
N ASP A 70 -3.05 -4.67 -12.05
CA ASP A 70 -3.85 -5.34 -11.01
C ASP A 70 -4.98 -6.21 -11.57
N ALA A 71 -5.21 -6.24 -12.89
CA ALA A 71 -6.32 -7.00 -13.48
C ALA A 71 -6.25 -8.50 -13.20
N ASP A 72 -5.05 -9.06 -13.13
CA ASP A 72 -4.83 -10.50 -12.97
C ASP A 72 -4.77 -10.91 -11.48
N MET A 73 -5.03 -9.97 -10.56
CA MET A 73 -5.13 -10.29 -9.14
C MET A 73 -6.32 -11.23 -8.86
N PRO A 74 -6.22 -12.11 -7.85
CA PRO A 74 -7.28 -13.06 -7.51
C PRO A 74 -8.62 -12.36 -7.25
N LEU A 75 -9.73 -13.02 -7.59
CA LEU A 75 -11.08 -12.46 -7.42
C LEU A 75 -11.34 -12.01 -5.97
N ALA A 76 -10.96 -12.84 -4.99
CA ALA A 76 -11.08 -12.51 -3.57
C ALA A 76 -10.29 -11.25 -3.17
N TRP A 77 -9.20 -10.93 -3.88
CA TRP A 77 -8.50 -9.67 -3.72
C TRP A 77 -9.33 -8.54 -4.30
N ARG A 78 -9.79 -8.64 -5.56
CA ARG A 78 -10.56 -7.59 -6.27
C ARG A 78 -11.91 -7.25 -5.61
N GLN A 79 -12.49 -8.20 -4.88
CA GLN A 79 -13.76 -8.06 -4.16
C GLN A 79 -13.63 -7.52 -2.72
N ARG A 80 -12.43 -7.54 -2.14
CA ARG A 80 -12.24 -7.31 -0.70
C ARG A 80 -12.67 -5.92 -0.24
N TYR A 81 -12.49 -4.91 -1.10
CA TYR A 81 -12.77 -3.51 -0.78
C TYR A 81 -13.51 -2.85 -1.96
N GLY A 82 -14.22 -1.76 -1.66
CA GLY A 82 -14.84 -0.94 -2.70
C GLY A 82 -13.79 -0.34 -3.64
N TRP A 83 -14.17 -0.05 -4.87
CA TRP A 83 -13.28 0.54 -5.88
C TRP A 83 -13.31 2.06 -5.79
N THR A 84 -12.15 2.69 -5.95
CA THR A 84 -12.04 4.15 -6.00
C THR A 84 -10.98 4.58 -6.99
N ALA A 85 -11.18 5.74 -7.62
CA ALA A 85 -10.13 6.43 -8.36
C ALA A 85 -9.50 7.46 -7.42
N PHE A 86 -8.17 7.63 -7.48
CA PHE A 86 -7.47 8.55 -6.59
C PHE A 86 -6.71 9.65 -7.36
N CYS A 87 -7.07 10.90 -7.06
CA CYS A 87 -6.40 12.10 -7.54
C CYS A 87 -6.29 13.18 -6.46
N GLY A 88 -6.33 12.79 -5.17
CA GLY A 88 -6.33 13.71 -4.03
C GLY A 88 -4.93 14.28 -3.72
N PRO A 89 -4.82 15.43 -3.03
CA PRO A 89 -3.58 16.22 -2.96
C PRO A 89 -2.42 15.59 -2.15
N ALA A 90 -2.66 14.49 -1.43
CA ALA A 90 -1.64 13.83 -0.62
C ALA A 90 -1.65 12.31 -0.84
N GLY A 91 -0.54 11.78 -1.34
CA GLY A 91 -0.38 10.36 -1.65
C GLY A 91 0.39 10.16 -2.94
N ALA A 92 0.70 8.90 -3.25
CA ALA A 92 1.19 8.56 -4.58
C ALA A 92 0.04 8.67 -5.59
N HIS A 93 0.36 8.98 -6.86
CA HIS A 93 -0.60 9.12 -7.94
C HIS A 93 -0.23 8.23 -9.13
N GLY A 94 -1.22 7.83 -9.92
CA GLY A 94 -1.00 6.95 -11.07
C GLY A 94 -0.51 5.57 -10.65
N GLN A 95 0.45 5.00 -11.37
CA GLN A 95 0.92 3.64 -11.15
C GLN A 95 1.29 3.30 -9.69
N PRO A 96 2.08 4.12 -8.95
CA PRO A 96 2.43 3.80 -7.57
C PRO A 96 1.25 3.83 -6.57
N SER A 97 0.08 4.33 -6.99
CA SER A 97 -1.15 4.32 -6.17
C SER A 97 -1.99 3.06 -6.40
N CYS A 98 -1.80 2.36 -7.52
CA CYS A 98 -2.57 1.18 -7.88
C CYS A 98 -2.50 0.09 -6.80
N GLY A 99 -3.65 -0.50 -6.49
CA GLY A 99 -3.77 -1.59 -5.53
C GLY A 99 -3.68 -1.15 -4.06
N ARG A 100 -3.32 0.11 -3.79
CA ARG A 100 -3.24 0.66 -2.42
C ARG A 100 -4.63 0.88 -1.84
N CYS A 101 -4.68 0.84 -0.51
CA CYS A 101 -5.90 1.04 0.25
C CYS A 101 -5.99 2.47 0.77
N LEU A 102 -7.17 3.04 0.69
CA LEU A 102 -7.53 4.34 1.25
C LEU A 102 -8.63 4.15 2.28
N GLN A 103 -8.43 4.74 3.46
CA GLN A 103 -9.49 4.88 4.44
C GLN A 103 -10.17 6.23 4.24
N VAL A 104 -11.41 6.19 3.74
CA VAL A 104 -12.20 7.39 3.49
C VAL A 104 -13.10 7.64 4.69
N ARG A 105 -13.07 8.86 5.22
CA ARG A 105 -13.96 9.32 6.30
C ARG A 105 -14.86 10.42 5.74
N THR A 106 -16.17 10.19 5.78
CA THR A 106 -17.16 11.22 5.45
C THR A 106 -17.51 12.05 6.69
N HIS A 107 -18.11 13.23 6.49
CA HIS A 107 -18.67 14.02 7.60
C HIS A 107 -19.77 13.26 8.35
N SER A 108 -20.52 12.41 7.65
CA SER A 108 -21.49 11.47 8.21
C SER A 108 -20.82 10.17 8.68
N VAL A 109 -19.86 10.27 9.61
CA VAL A 109 -19.22 9.20 10.40
C VAL A 109 -19.24 7.78 9.78
N SER A 110 -18.81 7.64 8.53
CA SER A 110 -18.67 6.32 7.93
C SER A 110 -17.25 6.12 7.44
N CYS A 111 -16.60 5.10 8.01
CA CYS A 111 -15.25 4.67 7.67
C CYS A 111 -15.35 3.50 6.71
N TYR A 112 -15.09 3.73 5.43
CA TYR A 112 -15.00 2.65 4.45
C TYR A 112 -13.57 2.53 3.91
N GLY A 113 -13.11 1.29 3.78
CA GLY A 113 -11.88 0.96 3.07
C GLY A 113 -12.17 0.82 1.58
N SER A 114 -11.41 1.55 0.76
CA SER A 114 -11.49 1.47 -0.69
C SER A 114 -10.11 1.20 -1.28
N ARG A 115 -10.07 0.56 -2.45
CA ARG A 115 -8.84 0.30 -3.19
C ARG A 115 -8.78 1.17 -4.44
N VAL A 116 -7.61 1.74 -4.69
CA VAL A 116 -7.32 2.48 -5.91
C VAL A 116 -7.27 1.52 -7.09
N VAL A 117 -8.16 1.76 -8.07
CA VAL A 117 -8.27 1.01 -9.33
C VAL A 117 -8.12 1.93 -10.54
#